data_AF-A0A349VZJ5-F1
#
_entry.id   AF-A0A349VZJ5-F1
#
_cell.length_a   1.000
_cell.length_b   1.000
_cell.length_c   1.000
_cell.angle_alpha   90.00
_cell.angle_beta   90.00
_cell.angle_gamma   90.00
#
_symmetry.space_group_name_H-M   'P 1'
#
loop_
_entity.id
_entity.type
_entity.pdbx_description
1 polymer ?
#
loop_
_entity_poly.entity_id
_entity_poly.type
_entity_poly.pdbx_seq_one_letter_code
_entity_poly.pdbx_strand_id
1 'polypeptide(L)'
;TDGRGADVCVDAVGFEPERNFMDKVKATINFEKGSIKVLEMCFEAVRRMGTVSIMGVYGSPYDNFPLFRIFDKGITIKQGQAPVLNYIDKLVNLVSENKVVLDDIITHTIPLTEAEHGYKIFNEKEDDCVKVVLKP
;
A
#
# COMPACT_ATOMS: atom_id res chain seq x y z
N THR A 1 -10.74 -14.86 -14.08
CA THR A 1 -12.04 -14.31 -13.65
C THR A 1 -13.07 -14.25 -14.77
N ASP A 2 -12.81 -14.64 -16.03
CA ASP A 2 -13.72 -14.48 -17.18
C ASP A 2 -14.42 -13.10 -17.36
N GLY A 3 -13.89 -12.09 -16.69
CA GLY A 3 -13.70 -10.72 -17.18
C GLY A 3 -12.22 -10.32 -17.28
N ARG A 4 -11.31 -11.31 -17.33
CA ARG A 4 -9.84 -11.30 -17.57
C ARG A 4 -8.96 -10.30 -16.79
N GLY A 5 -9.26 -10.15 -15.51
CA GLY A 5 -8.46 -9.41 -14.51
C GLY A 5 -9.23 -9.28 -13.20
N ALA A 6 -8.63 -8.71 -12.16
CA ALA A 6 -9.33 -8.41 -10.91
C ALA A 6 -10.35 -7.28 -11.10
N ASP A 7 -11.51 -7.36 -10.46
CA ASP A 7 -12.48 -6.25 -10.45
C ASP A 7 -11.91 -4.99 -9.82
N VAL A 8 -11.16 -5.19 -8.73
CA VAL A 8 -10.47 -4.15 -7.97
C VAL A 8 -9.05 -4.59 -7.66
N CYS A 9 -8.08 -3.71 -7.89
CA CYS A 9 -6.74 -3.82 -7.33
C CYS A 9 -6.53 -2.73 -6.27
N VAL A 10 -5.84 -3.05 -5.19
CA VAL A 10 -5.50 -2.09 -4.13
C VAL A 10 -3.98 -1.99 -4.04
N ASP A 11 -3.45 -0.79 -4.27
CA ASP A 11 -2.06 -0.49 -3.97
C ASP A 11 -1.97 0.00 -2.52
N ALA A 12 -1.39 -0.83 -1.67
CA ALA A 12 -1.09 -0.54 -0.27
C ALA A 12 0.44 -0.50 0.00
N VAL A 13 1.25 -0.25 -1.03
CA VAL A 13 2.72 -0.21 -0.95
C VAL A 13 3.24 1.20 -1.20
N GLY A 14 2.91 1.81 -2.34
CA GLY A 14 3.45 3.11 -2.74
C GLY A 14 4.88 3.06 -3.32
N PHE A 15 5.64 4.15 -3.13
CA PHE A 15 6.89 4.43 -3.85
C PHE A 15 8.11 3.55 -3.48
N GLU A 16 8.01 2.70 -2.45
CA GLU A 16 9.08 1.82 -1.96
C GLU A 16 8.73 0.33 -2.06
N PRO A 17 8.50 -0.23 -3.26
CA PRO A 17 8.56 -1.68 -3.41
C PRO A 17 9.98 -2.17 -3.15
N GLU A 18 10.12 -3.41 -2.68
CA GLU A 18 11.44 -4.06 -2.58
C GLU A 18 12.21 -3.90 -3.90
N ARG A 19 13.39 -3.27 -3.81
CA ARG A 19 14.21 -2.97 -4.98
C ARG A 19 15.24 -4.06 -5.17
N ASN A 20 15.11 -4.83 -6.25
CA ASN A 20 16.14 -5.79 -6.65
C ASN A 20 17.41 -5.03 -7.10
N PHE A 21 18.57 -5.69 -7.14
CA PHE A 21 19.85 -5.03 -7.48
C PHE A 21 19.79 -4.26 -8.82
N MET A 22 19.12 -4.83 -9.82
CA MET A 22 18.92 -4.20 -11.13
C MET A 22 18.06 -2.92 -11.05
N ASP A 23 17.12 -2.86 -10.11
CA ASP A 23 16.24 -1.70 -9.90
C ASP A 23 16.98 -0.56 -9.23
N LYS A 24 17.91 -0.88 -8.32
CA LYS A 24 18.81 0.11 -7.73
C LYS A 24 19.69 0.75 -8.80
N VAL A 25 20.28 -0.07 -9.68
CA VAL A 25 21.12 0.41 -10.79
C VAL A 25 20.32 1.29 -11.76
N LYS A 26 19.12 0.87 -12.18
CA LYS A 26 18.26 1.67 -13.07
C LYS A 26 17.81 2.98 -12.42
N ALA A 27 17.42 2.97 -11.15
CA ALA A 27 17.03 4.18 -10.42
C ALA A 27 18.19 5.19 -10.34
N THR A 28 19.42 4.71 -10.15
CA THR A 28 20.63 5.54 -10.17
C THR A 28 20.91 6.13 -11.55
N ILE A 29 20.74 5.36 -12.63
CA ILE A 29 20.97 5.83 -14.01
C ILE A 29 19.89 6.83 -14.46
N ASN A 30 18.63 6.61 -14.08
CA ASN A 30 17.49 7.43 -14.50
C ASN A 30 17.16 8.58 -13.54
N PHE A 31 17.91 8.78 -12.46
CA PHE A 31 17.59 9.74 -11.38
C PHE A 31 16.15 9.60 -10.84
N GLU A 32 15.60 8.38 -10.86
CA GLU A 32 14.22 8.12 -10.43
C GLU A 32 14.12 8.19 -8.90
N LYS A 33 13.38 9.17 -8.38
CA LYS A 33 13.17 9.38 -6.94
C LYS A 33 12.19 8.39 -6.28
N GLY A 34 11.58 7.48 -7.05
CA GLY A 34 10.66 6.46 -6.54
C GLY A 34 10.28 5.46 -7.64
N SER A 35 9.55 4.39 -7.30
CA SER A 35 9.11 3.37 -8.26
C SER A 35 7.60 3.37 -8.45
N ILE A 36 7.14 3.20 -9.69
CA ILE A 36 5.71 2.99 -10.04
C ILE A 36 5.35 1.53 -10.28
N LYS A 37 6.25 0.58 -9.99
CA LYS A 37 6.09 -0.83 -10.34
C LYS A 37 4.81 -1.47 -9.77
N VAL A 38 4.46 -1.16 -8.52
CA VAL A 38 3.25 -1.71 -7.89
C VAL A 38 2.00 -1.18 -8.58
N LEU A 39 2.02 0.10 -8.95
CA LEU A 39 0.95 0.71 -9.71
C LEU A 39 0.83 0.11 -11.12
N GLU A 40 1.95 -0.13 -11.80
CA GLU A 40 1.98 -0.83 -13.09
C GLU A 40 1.39 -2.24 -12.97
N MET A 41 1.79 -3.01 -11.95
CA MET A 41 1.24 -4.34 -11.66
C MET A 41 -0.28 -4.27 -11.40
N CYS A 42 -0.76 -3.27 -10.64
CA CYS A 42 -2.19 -3.06 -10.43
C CYS A 42 -2.93 -2.81 -11.74
N PHE A 43 -2.38 -1.94 -12.61
CA PHE A 43 -2.99 -1.64 -13.91
C PHE A 43 -2.95 -2.81 -14.88
N GLU A 44 -1.96 -3.69 -14.78
CA GLU A 44 -1.90 -4.93 -15.56
C GLU A 44 -2.91 -5.96 -15.05
N ALA A 45 -3.01 -6.14 -13.73
CA ALA A 45 -3.84 -7.15 -13.10
C ALA A 45 -5.34 -6.83 -13.12
N VAL A 46 -5.73 -5.55 -13.01
CA VAL A 46 -7.15 -5.14 -12.99
C VAL A 46 -7.81 -5.45 -14.33
N ARG A 47 -9.09 -5.82 -14.39
CA ARG A 47 -9.76 -6.02 -15.69
C ARG A 47 -10.04 -4.70 -16.42
N ARG A 48 -10.45 -4.80 -17.69
CA ARG A 48 -11.06 -3.66 -18.40
C ARG A 48 -12.29 -3.17 -17.61
N MET A 49 -12.44 -1.85 -17.53
CA MET A 49 -13.46 -1.15 -16.75
C MET A 49 -13.44 -1.52 -15.26
N GLY A 50 -12.30 -1.93 -14.72
CA GLY A 50 -12.11 -2.19 -13.29
C GLY A 50 -11.60 -0.97 -12.53
N THR A 51 -11.44 -1.11 -11.21
CA THR A 51 -11.00 -0.02 -10.33
C THR A 51 -9.64 -0.30 -9.72
N VAL A 52 -8.77 0.71 -9.67
CA VAL A 52 -7.55 0.67 -8.86
C VAL A 52 -7.66 1.69 -7.73
N SER A 53 -7.56 1.22 -6.49
CA SER A 53 -7.52 2.05 -5.30
C SER A 53 -6.08 2.23 -4.83
N ILE A 54 -5.59 3.46 -4.82
CA ILE A 54 -4.23 3.81 -4.46
C ILE A 54 -4.23 4.40 -3.06
N MET A 55 -3.76 3.60 -2.10
CA MET A 55 -3.56 3.98 -0.69
C MET A 55 -2.08 4.18 -0.36
N GLY A 56 -1.18 3.54 -1.12
CA GLY A 56 0.26 3.76 -1.06
C GLY A 56 0.64 5.20 -1.40
N VAL A 57 1.71 5.70 -0.77
CA VAL A 57 2.17 7.08 -0.95
C VAL A 57 2.97 7.22 -2.24
N TYR A 58 2.66 8.24 -3.04
CA TYR A 58 3.42 8.67 -4.22
C TYR A 58 3.68 10.18 -4.13
N GLY A 59 4.88 10.56 -3.70
CA GLY A 59 5.21 11.94 -3.31
C GLY A 59 6.00 12.76 -4.34
N SER A 60 6.20 12.25 -5.56
CA SER A 60 7.01 12.92 -6.59
C SER A 60 6.45 12.67 -7.99
N PRO A 61 6.74 13.52 -8.98
CA PRO A 61 6.44 13.22 -10.38
C PRO A 61 7.22 12.00 -10.88
N TYR A 62 6.67 11.30 -11.87
CA TYR A 62 7.30 10.13 -12.51
C TYR A 62 7.26 10.26 -14.03
N ASP A 63 8.37 9.90 -14.67
CA ASP A 63 8.45 9.76 -16.13
C ASP A 63 7.81 8.44 -16.58
N ASN A 64 7.46 8.33 -17.87
CA ASN A 64 6.89 7.11 -18.48
C ASN A 64 5.62 6.55 -17.81
N PHE A 65 4.82 7.41 -17.16
CA PHE A 65 3.57 7.00 -16.54
C PHE A 65 2.64 6.28 -17.57
N PRO A 66 2.10 5.09 -17.26
CA PRO A 66 1.44 4.20 -18.23
C PRO A 66 0.00 4.64 -18.57
N LEU A 67 -0.19 5.90 -18.92
CA LEU A 67 -1.49 6.49 -19.25
C LEU A 67 -2.20 5.73 -20.37
N PHE A 68 -1.45 5.22 -21.35
CA PHE A 68 -1.98 4.43 -22.46
C PHE A 68 -2.77 3.20 -21.99
N ARG A 69 -2.31 2.52 -20.94
CA ARG A 69 -2.93 1.31 -20.40
C ARG A 69 -4.18 1.65 -19.59
N ILE A 70 -4.12 2.73 -18.81
CA ILE A 70 -5.27 3.26 -18.07
C ILE A 70 -6.40 3.60 -19.04
N PHE A 71 -6.06 4.26 -20.15
CA PHE A 71 -7.01 4.60 -21.20
C PHE A 71 -7.55 3.38 -21.94
N ASP A 72 -6.68 2.49 -22.46
CA ASP A 72 -7.12 1.28 -23.19
C ASP A 72 -8.07 0.43 -22.34
N LYS A 73 -7.74 0.25 -21.06
CA LYS A 73 -8.56 -0.57 -20.16
C LYS A 73 -9.73 0.20 -19.55
N GLY A 74 -9.84 1.51 -19.73
CA GLY A 74 -10.90 2.31 -19.10
C GLY A 74 -10.90 2.21 -17.57
N ILE A 75 -9.72 2.26 -16.94
CA ILE A 75 -9.56 2.03 -15.50
C ILE A 75 -10.10 3.21 -14.70
N THR A 76 -10.92 2.94 -13.68
CA THR A 76 -11.28 3.94 -12.67
C THR A 76 -10.21 3.99 -11.59
N ILE A 77 -9.70 5.19 -11.30
CA ILE A 77 -8.69 5.37 -10.24
C ILE A 77 -9.35 6.07 -9.04
N LYS A 78 -9.18 5.49 -7.85
CA LYS A 78 -9.52 6.10 -6.55
C LYS A 78 -8.24 6.25 -5.76
N GLN A 79 -7.99 7.42 -5.20
CA GLN A 79 -6.69 7.73 -4.59
C GLN A 79 -6.80 8.88 -3.60
N GLY A 80 -5.79 9.00 -2.74
CA GLY A 80 -5.63 10.10 -1.80
C GLY A 80 -5.36 9.65 -0.37
N GLN A 81 -5.13 10.62 0.50
CA GLN A 81 -5.04 10.37 1.94
C GLN A 81 -6.40 9.90 2.47
N ALA A 82 -6.39 8.92 3.38
CA ALA A 82 -7.62 8.36 3.94
C ALA A 82 -8.43 9.46 4.67
N PRO A 83 -9.71 9.71 4.30
CA PRO A 83 -10.55 10.66 5.02
C PRO A 83 -11.10 9.99 6.29
N VAL A 84 -10.22 9.76 7.28
CA VAL A 84 -10.49 8.95 8.48
C VAL A 84 -11.76 9.38 9.19
N LEU A 85 -11.98 10.69 9.35
CA LEU A 85 -13.14 11.25 10.04
C LEU A 85 -14.47 10.85 9.40
N ASN A 86 -14.51 10.58 8.10
CA ASN A 86 -15.73 10.17 7.41
C ASN A 86 -16.09 8.69 7.66
N TYR A 87 -15.14 7.89 8.16
CA TYR A 87 -15.28 6.44 8.28
C TYR A 87 -15.11 5.90 9.69
N ILE A 88 -14.46 6.64 10.59
CA ILE A 88 -14.02 6.12 11.90
C ILE A 88 -15.16 5.53 12.72
N ASP A 89 -16.30 6.20 12.83
CA ASP A 89 -17.44 5.71 13.61
C ASP A 89 -18.00 4.40 13.03
N LYS A 90 -18.11 4.32 11.71
CA LYS A 90 -18.54 3.10 11.01
C LYS A 90 -17.56 1.95 11.25
N LEU A 91 -16.26 2.21 11.15
CA LEU A 91 -15.22 1.19 11.33
C LEU A 91 -15.18 0.68 12.77
N VAL A 92 -15.28 1.58 13.77
CA VAL A 92 -15.36 1.21 15.19
C VAL A 92 -16.60 0.36 15.47
N ASN A 93 -17.75 0.69 14.88
CA ASN A 93 -18.97 -0.12 15.03
C ASN A 93 -18.80 -1.53 14.43
N LEU A 94 -18.16 -1.66 13.27
CA LEU A 94 -17.88 -2.98 12.68
C LEU A 94 -17.02 -3.85 13.59
N VAL A 95 -16.00 -3.27 14.24
CA VAL A 95 -15.15 -4.00 15.20
C VAL A 95 -15.94 -4.34 16.46
N SER A 96 -16.69 -3.38 17.01
CA SER A 96 -17.47 -3.56 18.24
C SER A 96 -18.58 -4.61 18.10
N GLU A 97 -19.14 -4.73 16.90
CA GLU A 97 -20.14 -5.75 16.54
C GLU A 97 -19.51 -7.09 16.11
N ASN A 98 -18.18 -7.24 16.20
CA ASN A 98 -17.43 -8.41 15.73
C ASN A 98 -17.66 -8.76 14.24
N LYS A 99 -18.09 -7.79 13.42
CA LYS A 99 -18.17 -7.95 11.96
C LYS A 99 -16.79 -7.89 11.31
N VAL A 100 -15.83 -7.29 12.00
CA VAL A 100 -14.40 -7.29 11.66
C VAL A 100 -13.62 -7.61 12.93
N VAL A 101 -12.79 -8.63 12.89
CA VAL A 101 -11.88 -9.03 13.98
C VAL A 101 -10.46 -8.65 13.55
N LEU A 102 -9.68 -8.04 14.44
CA LEU A 102 -8.35 -7.46 14.13
C LEU A 102 -7.23 -8.04 15.03
N ASP A 103 -7.55 -9.09 15.78
CA ASP A 103 -6.76 -9.62 16.88
C ASP A 103 -5.45 -10.27 16.39
N ASP A 104 -5.38 -10.59 15.10
CA ASP A 104 -4.25 -11.19 14.40
C ASP A 104 -3.26 -10.15 13.82
N ILE A 105 -3.58 -8.86 13.88
CA ILE A 105 -2.75 -7.81 13.28
C ILE A 105 -1.69 -7.30 14.27
N ILE A 106 -2.04 -7.17 15.56
CA ILE A 106 -1.14 -6.61 16.59
C ILE A 106 -0.15 -7.68 17.04
N THR A 107 1.04 -7.69 16.43
CA THR A 107 2.11 -8.64 16.76
C THR A 107 2.88 -8.27 18.03
N HIS A 108 3.04 -6.97 18.31
CA HIS A 108 3.88 -6.50 19.41
C HIS A 108 3.17 -5.39 20.21
N THR A 109 3.17 -5.52 21.54
CA THR A 109 2.72 -4.47 22.46
C THR A 109 3.84 -4.21 23.46
N ILE A 110 4.48 -3.03 23.40
CA ILE A 110 5.68 -2.68 24.18
C ILE A 110 5.51 -1.32 24.86
N PRO A 111 6.24 -1.01 25.94
CA PRO A 111 6.17 0.31 26.57
C PRO A 111 6.74 1.41 25.67
N LEU A 112 6.29 2.65 25.85
CA LEU A 112 6.76 3.81 25.08
C LEU A 112 8.27 4.02 25.17
N THR A 113 8.89 3.63 26.29
CA THR A 113 10.35 3.66 26.49
C THR A 113 11.13 2.76 25.52
N GLU A 114 10.47 1.79 24.87
CA GLU A 114 11.07 0.86 23.92
C GLU A 114 10.72 1.21 22.46
N ALA A 115 10.23 2.43 22.19
CA ALA A 115 9.85 2.84 20.84
C ALA A 115 10.97 2.63 19.81
N GLU A 116 12.22 2.91 20.15
CA GLU A 116 13.38 2.69 19.28
C GLU A 116 13.50 1.22 18.83
N HIS A 117 13.35 0.27 19.76
CA HIS A 117 13.35 -1.15 19.45
C HIS A 117 12.19 -1.51 18.52
N GLY A 118 10.99 -0.99 18.80
CA GLY A 118 9.81 -1.19 17.94
C GLY A 118 10.01 -0.71 16.51
N TYR A 119 10.63 0.46 16.31
CA TYR A 119 10.99 0.95 14.96
C TYR A 119 12.03 0.06 14.29
N LYS A 120 13.04 -0.41 15.03
CA LYS A 120 14.10 -1.27 14.50
C LYS A 120 13.53 -2.58 13.94
N ILE A 121 12.79 -3.34 14.76
CA ILE A 121 12.26 -4.66 14.34
C ILE A 121 11.28 -4.53 13.17
N PHE A 122 10.48 -3.45 13.12
CA PHE A 122 9.58 -3.19 12.00
C PHE A 122 10.34 -2.87 10.71
N ASN A 123 11.38 -2.04 10.78
CA ASN A 123 12.17 -1.65 9.61
C ASN A 123 13.06 -2.79 9.08
N GLU A 124 13.67 -3.57 9.99
CA GLU A 124 14.57 -4.69 9.64
C GLU A 124 13.80 -5.98 9.31
N LYS A 125 12.46 -5.98 9.46
CA LYS A 125 11.57 -7.14 9.25
C LYS A 125 11.95 -8.33 10.15
N GLU A 126 12.32 -8.04 11.39
CA GLU A 126 12.64 -9.05 12.40
C GLU A 126 11.37 -9.50 13.14
N ASP A 127 11.44 -10.65 13.80
CA ASP A 127 10.43 -11.17 14.73
C ASP A 127 9.00 -11.26 14.16
N ASP A 128 8.87 -11.48 12.85
CA ASP A 128 7.59 -11.49 12.12
C ASP A 128 6.72 -10.25 12.45
N CYS A 129 7.37 -9.10 12.66
CA CYS A 129 6.71 -7.87 13.10
C CYS A 129 5.76 -7.29 12.02
N VAL A 130 4.46 -7.22 12.33
CA VAL A 130 3.42 -6.64 11.47
C VAL A 130 2.94 -5.30 12.02
N LYS A 131 2.63 -5.23 13.31
CA LYS A 131 2.14 -4.02 13.98
C LYS A 131 2.64 -3.94 15.41
N VAL A 132 3.29 -2.83 15.73
CA VAL A 132 3.67 -2.45 17.10
C VAL A 132 2.63 -1.47 17.66
N VAL A 133 2.18 -1.72 18.88
CA VAL A 133 1.38 -0.78 19.69
C VAL A 133 2.21 -0.36 20.90
N LEU A 134 2.48 0.94 21.00
CA LEU A 134 3.19 1.51 22.15
C LEU A 134 2.20 1.79 23.29
N LYS A 135 2.52 1.30 24.49
CA LYS A 135 1.78 1.60 25.72
C LYS A 135 2.48 2.74 26.47
N PRO A 136 1.79 3.87 26.70
CA PRO A 136 2.34 4.98 27.48
C PRO A 136 2.80 4.58 28.88
#